data_AF-A0A7Z6TBI5-F1
#
_entry.id   AF-A0A7Z6TBI5-F1
#
_cell.length_a   1.000
_cell.length_b   1.000
_cell.length_c   1.000
_cell.angle_alpha   90.00
_cell.angle_beta   90.00
_cell.angle_gamma   90.00
#
_symmetry.space_group_name_H-M   'P 1'
#
loop_
_entity.id
_entity.type
_entity.pdbx_description
1 polymer ?
#
loop_
_entity_poly.entity_id
_entity_poly.type
_entity_poly.pdbx_seq_one_letter_code
_entity_poly.pdbx_strand_id
1 'polypeptide(L)' 'MTLKVYEVTLDGVTRVLREETPVVPLERPEASHQFPACECPQCKTPAR' A
#
# COMPACT_ATOMS: atom_id res chain seq x y z
N MET A 1 1.70 -2.87 16.95
CA MET A 1 0.74 -3.40 15.96
C MET A 1 1.36 -4.62 15.29
N THR A 2 0.59 -5.49 14.64
CA THR A 2 1.13 -6.56 13.78
C THR A 2 0.87 -6.24 12.31
N LEU A 3 1.69 -6.79 11.43
CA LEU A 3 1.54 -6.61 9.99
C LEU A 3 1.78 -7.96 9.29
N LYS A 4 0.86 -8.34 8.40
CA LYS A 4 0.97 -9.46 7.47
C LYS A 4 0.94 -8.90 6.05
N VAL A 5 1.89 -9.30 5.20
CA VAL A 5 1.98 -8.81 3.82
C VAL A 5 1.64 -9.93 2.87
N TYR A 6 0.75 -9.65 1.93
CA TYR A 6 0.38 -10.58 0.87
C TYR A 6 0.30 -9.84 -0.46
N GLU A 7 0.67 -10.54 -1.52
CA GLU A 7 0.45 -10.15 -2.90
C GLU A 7 -0.92 -10.66 -3.35
N VAL A 8 -1.65 -9.84 -4.10
CA VAL A 8 -2.92 -10.21 -4.73
C VAL A 8 -2.81 -9.96 -6.22
N THR A 9 -3.04 -11.00 -7.01
CA THR A 9 -3.10 -10.89 -8.48
C THR A 9 -4.47 -10.38 -8.92
N LEU A 10 -4.58 -9.93 -10.17
CA LEU A 10 -5.86 -9.51 -10.76
C LEU A 10 -6.92 -10.62 -10.74
N ASP A 11 -6.51 -11.87 -10.85
CA ASP A 11 -7.39 -13.05 -10.79
C ASP A 11 -7.78 -13.43 -9.35
N GLY A 12 -7.38 -12.64 -8.36
CA GLY A 12 -7.70 -12.85 -6.95
C GLY A 12 -6.83 -13.90 -6.25
N VAL A 13 -5.80 -14.44 -6.90
CA VAL A 13 -4.84 -15.35 -6.26
C VAL A 13 -4.02 -14.57 -5.24
N THR A 14 -3.91 -15.10 -4.02
CA THR A 14 -3.15 -14.48 -2.93
C THR A 14 -1.88 -15.28 -2.60
N ARG A 15 -0.79 -14.57 -2.32
CA ARG A 15 0.48 -15.17 -1.87
C ARG A 15 1.02 -14.40 -0.67
N VAL A 16 1.32 -15.11 0.43
CA VAL A 16 1.94 -14.48 1.60
C VAL A 16 3.40 -14.13 1.29
N LEU A 17 3.76 -12.87 1.47
CA LEU A 17 5.13 -12.35 1.35
C LEU A 17 5.80 -12.21 2.72
N ARG A 18 5.01 -11.89 3.75
CA ARG A 18 5.48 -11.78 5.14
C ARG A 18 4.40 -12.28 6.08
N GLU A 19 4.77 -13.26 6.90
CA GLU A 19 3.91 -13.74 7.97
C GLU A 19 3.63 -12.66 9.01
N GLU A 20 2.55 -12.86 9.77
CA GLU A 20 2.15 -11.91 10.79
C GLU A 20 3.26 -11.72 11.82
N THR A 21 3.70 -10.47 12.00
CA THR A 21 4.79 -10.15 12.91
C THR A 21 4.62 -8.76 13.51
N PRO A 22 5.11 -8.52 14.75
CA PRO A 22 5.07 -7.21 15.36
C PRO A 22 5.85 -6.16 14.57
N VAL A 23 5.30 -4.95 14.46
CA VAL A 23 5.96 -3.80 13.84
C VAL A 23 5.72 -2.54 14.67
N VAL A 24 6.66 -1.60 14.55
CA VAL A 24 6.56 -0.25 15.13
C VAL A 24 5.95 0.67 14.07
N PRO A 25 4.77 1.27 14.32
CA PRO A 25 4.18 2.24 13.39
C PRO A 25 5.08 3.48 13.26
N LEU A 26 5.07 4.12 12.09
CA LEU A 26 5.67 5.43 11.93
C LEU A 26 4.84 6.48 12.67
N GLU A 27 5.51 7.43 13.33
CA GLU A 27 4.82 8.54 14.02
C GLU A 27 4.14 9.52 13.06
N ARG A 28 4.66 9.64 11.84
CA ARG A 28 4.14 10.50 10.77
C ARG A 28 4.24 9.77 9.43
N PRO A 29 3.30 10.02 8.49
CA PRO A 29 3.39 9.48 7.14
C PRO A 29 4.67 9.97 6.45
N GLU A 30 5.25 9.12 5.61
CA GLU A 30 6.32 9.55 4.70
C GLU A 30 5.76 10.56 3.69
N ALA A 31 6.37 11.74 3.63
CA ALA A 31 5.91 12.84 2.76
C ALA A 31 6.47 12.76 1.34
N SER A 32 7.48 11.92 1.12
CA SER A 32 8.06 11.64 -0.19
C SER A 32 7.52 10.32 -0.72
N HIS A 33 6.89 10.34 -1.89
CA HIS A 33 6.57 9.11 -2.59
C HIS A 33 7.77 8.66 -3.41
N GLN A 34 8.17 7.38 -3.25
CA GLN A 34 9.18 6.76 -4.12
C GLN A 34 8.67 6.58 -5.55
N PHE A 35 7.34 6.56 -5.74
CA PHE A 35 6.68 6.31 -7.01
C PHE A 35 5.97 7.57 -7.53
N PRO A 36 5.81 7.71 -8.86
CA PRO A 36 5.05 8.82 -9.44
C PRO A 36 3.60 8.79 -8.97
N ALA A 37 2.94 9.95 -9.07
CA ALA A 37 1.51 10.04 -8.80
C ALA A 37 0.71 9.08 -9.69
N CYS A 38 -0.35 8.49 -9.12
CA CYS A 38 -1.24 7.61 -9.88
C CYS A 38 -1.90 8.38 -11.03
N GLU A 39 -1.80 7.85 -12.24
CA GLU A 39 -2.28 8.50 -13.45
C GLU A 39 -3.70 8.10 -13.88
N CYS A 40 -4.42 7.33 -13.05
CA CYS A 40 -5.77 6.88 -13.39
C CYS A 40 -6.78 8.04 -13.38
N PRO A 41 -7.90 7.94 -14.13
CA PRO A 41 -8.92 8.99 -14.16
C PRO A 41 -9.48 9.37 -12.77
N GLN A 42 -9.55 8.42 -11.85
CA GLN A 42 -10.01 8.66 -10.48
C GLN A 42 -9.04 9.57 -9.71
N CYS A 43 -7.73 9.34 -9.82
CA CYS A 43 -6.71 10.13 -9.12
C CYS A 43 -6.37 11.44 -9.82
N LYS A 44 -6.55 11.54 -11.14
CA LYS A 44 -6.34 12.78 -11.91
C LYS A 44 -7.43 13.82 -11.70
N THR A 45 -8.60 13.44 -11.19
CA THR A 45 -9.69 14.38 -10.95
C THR A 45 -9.44 15.09 -9.61
N PRO A 46 -9.18 16.41 -9.59
CA PRO A 46 -9.03 17.12 -8.33
C PRO A 46 -10.33 17.02 -7.54
N ALA A 47 -10.24 16.69 -6.26
CA ALA A 47 -11.37 16.78 -5.34
C ALA A 47 -11.90 18.22 -5.40
N ARG A 48 -13.19 18.36 -5.74
CA ARG A 48 -13.86 19.64 -5.90
C ARG A 48 -14.12 20.32 -4.56
#